data_AF-A0A9X2VX94-F1
#
_entry.id   AF-A0A9X2VX94-F1
#
_cell.length_a   1.000
_cell.length_b   1.000
_cell.length_c   1.000
_cell.angle_alpha   90.00
_cell.angle_beta   90.00
_cell.angle_gamma   90.00
#
_symmetry.space_group_name_H-M   'P 1'
#
loop_
_entity.id
_entity.type
_entity.pdbx_description
1 polymer ?
#
loop_
_entity_poly.entity_id
_entity_poly.type
_entity_poly.pdbx_seq_one_letter_code
_entity_poly.pdbx_strand_id
1 'polypeptide(L)'
;MTRRLLVITVALLAVAQVLPAQAATAARLYRVYATREGLVGGTTANGHVIKDRDHFVALPSRRGLSGRDSGDLTVRVCATNGRCEWAPVWDVGPWNVKDDYWNDDREMWTDLPVGKPQAQAAFEDGHNGGKDQFGRKVGSPAAIDLADGTFWDGLKLTGSSWVTVQFLWTGSAPTGTVRALSVVRNGPRGSAAAVGFAAAYARVPLACSVEGESATGSEGTSTTWYRLSTGKYLGAAHIAGAPAVDAC
;
A
#
# COMPACT_ATOMS: atom_id res chain seq x y z
N MET A 1 44.67 50.29 45.81
CA MET A 1 45.11 49.21 44.91
C MET A 1 44.72 47.88 45.56
N THR A 2 43.92 46.95 45.04
CA THR A 2 43.05 46.85 43.85
C THR A 2 42.07 45.71 44.19
N ARG A 3 40.76 45.97 44.26
CA ARG A 3 39.73 44.95 44.54
C ARG A 3 39.56 44.07 43.30
N ARG A 4 39.89 42.77 43.38
CA ARG A 4 39.57 41.79 42.33
C ARG A 4 38.12 41.32 42.52
N LEU A 5 37.25 41.66 41.57
CA LEU A 5 35.92 41.03 41.46
C LEU A 5 36.09 39.64 40.83
N LEU A 6 35.53 38.64 41.50
CA LEU A 6 35.37 37.29 40.95
C LEU A 6 34.07 37.28 40.12
N VAL A 7 34.18 37.12 38.82
CA VAL A 7 33.02 36.92 37.92
C VAL A 7 32.73 35.42 37.88
N ILE A 8 31.59 35.00 38.43
CA ILE A 8 31.11 33.62 38.34
C ILE A 8 30.26 33.53 37.06
N THR A 9 30.77 32.82 36.06
CA THR A 9 30.03 32.52 34.83
C THR A 9 29.11 31.34 35.09
N VAL A 10 27.80 31.56 35.13
CA VAL A 10 26.80 30.49 35.19
C VAL A 10 26.56 30.00 33.76
N ALA A 11 27.00 28.78 33.45
CA ALA A 11 26.67 28.12 32.19
C ALA A 11 25.22 27.62 32.23
N LEU A 12 24.33 28.21 31.42
CA LEU A 12 23.00 27.63 31.18
C LEU A 12 23.16 26.37 30.34
N LEU A 13 22.87 25.19 30.92
CA LEU A 13 22.62 23.98 30.15
C LEU A 13 21.27 24.11 29.45
N ALA A 14 21.27 24.26 28.13
CA ALA A 14 20.08 24.11 27.31
C ALA A 14 19.71 22.62 27.28
N VAL A 15 18.66 22.24 28.01
CA VAL A 15 18.06 20.91 27.90
C VAL A 15 17.22 20.91 26.63
N ALA A 16 17.70 20.23 25.58
CA ALA A 16 16.93 20.01 24.36
C ALA A 16 15.70 19.15 24.72
N GLN A 17 14.51 19.76 24.66
CA GLN A 17 13.27 19.02 24.84
C GLN A 17 13.02 18.19 23.57
N VAL A 18 13.17 16.87 23.69
CA VAL A 18 12.77 15.93 22.63
C VAL A 18 11.24 15.91 22.64
N LEU A 19 10.61 16.58 21.68
CA LEU A 19 9.18 16.47 21.48
C LEU A 19 8.84 15.02 21.07
N PRO A 20 7.77 14.42 21.61
CA PRO A 20 7.37 13.08 21.21
C PRO A 20 7.04 13.07 19.71
N ALA A 21 7.54 12.07 19.00
CA ALA A 21 7.19 11.86 17.60
C ALA A 21 5.66 11.75 17.48
N GLN A 22 5.07 12.58 16.63
CA GLN A 22 3.64 12.57 16.39
C GLN A 22 3.28 11.24 15.72
N ALA A 23 2.33 10.49 16.29
CA ALA A 23 1.93 9.19 15.76
C ALA A 23 1.44 9.32 14.32
N ALA A 24 1.95 8.46 13.43
CA ALA A 24 1.57 8.47 12.03
C ALA A 24 0.05 8.26 11.87
N THR A 25 -0.56 9.06 11.02
CA THR A 25 -1.96 8.91 10.61
C THR A 25 -2.14 7.60 9.86
N ALA A 26 -3.09 6.79 10.30
CA ALA A 26 -3.38 5.51 9.67
C ALA A 26 -3.96 5.72 8.26
N ALA A 27 -3.42 4.99 7.28
CA ALA A 27 -3.99 4.94 5.94
C ALA A 27 -5.40 4.33 5.98
N ARG A 28 -6.32 4.93 5.21
CA ARG A 28 -7.70 4.51 5.05
C ARG A 28 -7.76 3.09 4.50
N LEU A 29 -8.73 2.32 4.98
CA LEU A 29 -8.95 0.95 4.55
C LEU A 29 -10.44 0.65 4.42
N TYR A 30 -10.79 -0.11 3.39
CA TYR A 30 -12.17 -0.49 3.09
C TYR A 30 -12.26 -1.96 2.68
N ARG A 31 -13.41 -2.57 2.95
CA ARG A 31 -13.73 -3.90 2.43
C ARG A 31 -14.39 -3.73 1.08
N VAL A 32 -13.80 -4.28 0.04
CA VAL A 32 -14.25 -4.12 -1.35
C VAL A 32 -14.23 -5.45 -2.09
N TYR A 33 -15.01 -5.55 -3.17
CA TYR A 33 -15.03 -6.73 -4.01
C TYR A 33 -13.93 -6.64 -5.06
N ALA A 34 -13.08 -7.66 -5.13
CA ALA A 34 -11.98 -7.74 -6.08
C ALA A 34 -12.27 -8.75 -7.19
N THR A 35 -11.91 -8.37 -8.41
CA THR A 35 -11.91 -9.21 -9.60
C THR A 35 -10.49 -9.38 -10.14
N ARG A 36 -10.31 -10.35 -11.04
CA ARG A 36 -9.07 -10.49 -11.78
C ARG A 36 -9.11 -9.54 -12.98
N GLU A 37 -8.01 -8.81 -13.22
CA GLU A 37 -7.81 -7.94 -14.38
C GLU A 37 -7.89 -8.75 -15.69
N GLY A 38 -7.02 -9.75 -15.84
CA GLY A 38 -7.07 -10.69 -16.96
C GLY A 38 -6.76 -10.10 -18.34
N LEU A 39 -6.11 -8.94 -18.40
CA LEU A 39 -5.79 -8.22 -19.64
C LEU A 39 -4.33 -8.39 -20.10
N VAL A 40 -3.73 -9.57 -19.93
CA VAL A 40 -2.36 -9.83 -20.42
C VAL A 40 -2.22 -9.45 -21.90
N GLY A 41 -1.14 -8.75 -22.24
CA GLY A 41 -0.88 -8.19 -23.57
C GLY A 41 -1.52 -6.81 -23.79
N GLY A 42 -2.44 -6.37 -22.93
CA GLY A 42 -2.98 -5.01 -22.92
C GLY A 42 -1.98 -3.99 -22.36
N THR A 43 -2.32 -2.71 -22.48
CA THR A 43 -1.53 -1.61 -21.94
C THR A 43 -2.32 -0.93 -20.82
N THR A 44 -1.73 -0.86 -19.63
CA THR A 44 -2.33 -0.18 -18.47
C THR A 44 -2.40 1.34 -18.69
N ALA A 45 -3.24 2.02 -17.92
CA ALA A 45 -3.38 3.47 -17.95
C ALA A 45 -2.09 4.26 -17.65
N ASN A 46 -1.09 3.66 -16.99
CA ASN A 46 0.23 4.27 -16.79
C ASN A 46 1.27 3.90 -17.88
N GLY A 47 0.89 3.14 -18.90
CA GLY A 47 1.74 2.83 -20.06
C GLY A 47 2.62 1.59 -19.90
N HIS A 48 2.30 0.69 -18.96
CA HIS A 48 2.92 -0.63 -18.84
C HIS A 48 2.20 -1.64 -19.74
N VAL A 49 2.94 -2.50 -20.44
CA VAL A 49 2.35 -3.61 -21.20
C VAL A 49 2.25 -4.80 -20.26
N ILE A 50 1.03 -5.23 -19.99
CA ILE A 50 0.71 -6.28 -19.02
C ILE A 50 1.34 -7.59 -19.47
N LYS A 51 2.15 -8.17 -18.60
CA LYS A 51 2.82 -9.46 -18.75
C LYS A 51 2.13 -10.52 -17.89
N ASP A 52 2.40 -11.77 -18.23
CA ASP A 52 1.99 -12.91 -17.41
C ASP A 52 2.52 -12.76 -15.98
N ARG A 53 1.65 -13.04 -15.01
CA ARG A 53 1.96 -13.01 -13.57
C ARG A 53 2.44 -11.65 -13.05
N ASP A 54 2.03 -10.56 -13.70
CA ASP A 54 2.30 -9.22 -13.17
C ASP A 54 1.64 -8.98 -11.81
N HIS A 55 2.29 -8.10 -11.03
CA HIS A 55 1.90 -7.76 -9.67
C HIS A 55 1.56 -6.25 -9.57
N PHE A 56 0.33 -5.91 -9.94
CA PHE A 56 -0.25 -4.57 -9.79
C PHE A 56 -1.77 -4.66 -9.52
N VAL A 57 -2.41 -3.51 -9.33
CA VAL A 57 -3.88 -3.39 -9.29
C VAL A 57 -4.39 -2.27 -10.20
N ALA A 58 -5.68 -2.32 -10.53
CA ALA A 58 -6.42 -1.20 -11.08
C ALA A 58 -7.40 -0.62 -10.05
N LEU A 59 -7.53 0.71 -10.02
CA LEU A 59 -8.55 1.38 -9.20
C LEU A 59 -9.45 2.27 -10.06
N PRO A 60 -10.73 2.47 -9.68
CA PRO A 60 -11.70 3.11 -10.54
C PRO A 60 -11.58 4.65 -10.60
N SER A 61 -10.37 5.20 -10.38
CA SER A 61 -10.05 6.60 -10.58
C SER A 61 -8.57 6.83 -10.93
N ARG A 62 -8.32 7.77 -11.86
CA ARG A 62 -6.96 8.26 -12.17
C ARG A 62 -6.27 8.94 -10.98
N ARG A 63 -7.02 9.40 -9.98
CA ARG A 63 -6.46 9.99 -8.74
C ARG A 63 -5.73 8.96 -7.86
N GLY A 64 -5.90 7.66 -8.15
CA GLY A 64 -5.16 6.56 -7.55
C GLY A 64 -4.02 6.01 -8.41
N LEU A 65 -3.77 6.56 -9.61
CA LEU A 65 -2.86 5.97 -10.61
C LEU A 65 -1.39 6.36 -10.38
N SER A 66 -0.51 5.38 -10.17
CA SER A 66 0.94 5.62 -10.11
C SER A 66 1.51 5.95 -11.48
N GLY A 67 2.55 6.78 -11.51
CA GLY A 67 3.35 6.99 -12.72
C GLY A 67 4.02 5.70 -13.22
N ARG A 68 4.48 5.71 -14.47
CA ARG A 68 5.24 4.59 -15.03
C ARG A 68 6.50 4.34 -14.21
N ASP A 69 6.81 3.08 -13.96
CA ASP A 69 7.98 2.67 -13.16
C ASP A 69 8.00 3.28 -11.73
N SER A 70 6.82 3.53 -11.16
CA SER A 70 6.60 4.03 -9.79
C SER A 70 5.51 3.23 -9.05
N GLY A 71 5.51 3.35 -7.73
CA GLY A 71 4.45 2.88 -6.84
C GLY A 71 4.10 3.91 -5.77
N ASP A 72 4.20 5.20 -6.07
CA ASP A 72 3.79 6.28 -5.16
C ASP A 72 2.37 6.09 -4.64
N LEU A 73 1.49 5.55 -5.48
CA LEU A 73 0.15 5.11 -5.13
C LEU A 73 0.16 3.58 -5.09
N THR A 74 0.47 3.05 -3.90
CA THR A 74 0.44 1.62 -3.58
C THR A 74 -0.72 1.32 -2.65
N VAL A 75 -1.40 0.20 -2.90
CA VAL A 75 -2.36 -0.38 -1.96
C VAL A 75 -1.77 -1.59 -1.25
N ARG A 76 -2.25 -1.86 -0.04
CA ARG A 76 -2.15 -3.19 0.58
C ARG A 76 -3.50 -3.88 0.44
N VAL A 77 -3.54 -5.00 -0.27
CA VAL A 77 -4.71 -5.86 -0.40
C VAL A 77 -4.54 -7.06 0.53
N CYS A 78 -5.55 -7.39 1.34
CA CYS A 78 -5.55 -8.58 2.19
C CYS A 78 -6.78 -9.46 1.89
N ALA A 79 -6.53 -10.75 1.67
CA ALA A 79 -7.56 -11.76 1.50
C ALA A 79 -7.93 -12.41 2.85
N THR A 80 -9.10 -13.06 2.90
CA THR A 80 -9.63 -13.72 4.11
C THR A 80 -8.76 -14.90 4.59
N ASN A 81 -7.93 -15.45 3.71
CA ASN A 81 -6.92 -16.47 4.05
C ASN A 81 -5.69 -15.91 4.79
N GLY A 82 -5.71 -14.62 5.15
CA GLY A 82 -4.65 -13.95 5.92
C GLY A 82 -3.43 -13.52 5.08
N ARG A 83 -3.44 -13.78 3.77
CA ARG A 83 -2.41 -13.31 2.84
C ARG A 83 -2.66 -11.85 2.48
N CYS A 84 -1.58 -11.10 2.32
CA CYS A 84 -1.65 -9.73 1.85
C CYS A 84 -0.61 -9.46 0.76
N GLU A 85 -0.95 -8.61 -0.20
CA GLU A 85 0.01 -8.09 -1.17
C GLU A 85 0.04 -6.56 -1.15
N TRP A 86 1.25 -6.01 -1.24
CA TRP A 86 1.48 -4.59 -1.50
C TRP A 86 1.74 -4.42 -3.00
N ALA A 87 0.82 -3.77 -3.70
CA ALA A 87 0.85 -3.67 -5.14
C ALA A 87 0.63 -2.21 -5.59
N PRO A 88 1.45 -1.70 -6.52
CA PRO A 88 1.24 -0.38 -7.09
C PRO A 88 -0.02 -0.38 -7.97
N VAL A 89 -0.66 0.79 -8.06
CA VAL A 89 -1.82 1.00 -8.93
C VAL A 89 -1.32 1.42 -10.31
N TRP A 90 -1.44 0.55 -11.30
CA TRP A 90 -0.94 0.81 -12.66
C TRP A 90 -2.03 1.05 -13.69
N ASP A 91 -3.27 0.66 -13.39
CA ASP A 91 -4.38 0.80 -14.32
C ASP A 91 -5.61 1.46 -13.69
N VAL A 92 -6.61 1.77 -14.52
CA VAL A 92 -7.83 2.50 -14.14
C VAL A 92 -9.06 1.69 -14.52
N GLY A 93 -9.87 1.40 -13.52
CA GLY A 93 -10.99 0.46 -13.56
C GLY A 93 -11.09 -0.25 -12.21
N PRO A 94 -12.15 -1.01 -11.91
CA PRO A 94 -13.24 -1.47 -12.79
C PRO A 94 -14.41 -0.48 -12.90
N TRP A 95 -15.19 -0.61 -13.98
CA TRP A 95 -16.47 0.08 -14.28
C TRP A 95 -16.42 1.60 -14.45
N ASN A 96 -15.75 2.30 -13.54
CA ASN A 96 -15.59 3.75 -13.51
C ASN A 96 -14.12 4.16 -13.64
N VAL A 97 -13.90 5.44 -13.94
CA VAL A 97 -12.55 6.06 -14.03
C VAL A 97 -12.44 7.37 -13.23
N LYS A 98 -13.51 7.74 -12.51
CA LYS A 98 -13.63 8.93 -11.67
C LYS A 98 -14.25 8.62 -10.30
N ASP A 99 -14.19 7.36 -9.90
CA ASP A 99 -14.68 6.87 -8.62
C ASP A 99 -13.53 6.63 -7.64
N ASP A 100 -13.04 7.70 -7.03
CA ASP A 100 -12.06 7.67 -5.94
C ASP A 100 -12.74 7.53 -4.58
N TYR A 101 -13.52 6.46 -4.39
CA TYR A 101 -14.33 6.20 -3.19
C TYR A 101 -13.57 6.26 -1.86
N TRP A 102 -12.24 6.25 -1.86
CA TRP A 102 -11.43 6.42 -0.66
C TRP A 102 -11.27 7.87 -0.19
N ASN A 103 -11.58 8.86 -1.03
CA ASN A 103 -11.43 10.29 -0.75
C ASN A 103 -12.72 10.91 -0.15
N ASP A 104 -12.55 11.93 0.70
CA ASP A 104 -13.69 12.75 1.16
C ASP A 104 -14.20 13.66 0.04
N ASP A 105 -13.26 14.32 -0.65
CA ASP A 105 -13.53 15.12 -1.86
C ASP A 105 -13.50 14.24 -3.11
N ARG A 106 -14.47 13.32 -3.18
CA ARG A 106 -14.63 12.36 -4.29
C ARG A 106 -14.92 13.09 -5.61
N GLU A 107 -14.29 12.68 -6.71
CA GLU A 107 -14.40 13.29 -8.03
C GLU A 107 -15.80 13.14 -8.65
N MET A 108 -16.44 11.99 -8.44
CA MET A 108 -17.80 11.68 -8.89
C MET A 108 -18.53 10.85 -7.83
N TRP A 109 -19.86 10.73 -7.94
CA TRP A 109 -20.67 9.94 -7.01
C TRP A 109 -20.59 10.47 -5.58
N THR A 110 -20.61 11.79 -5.45
CA THR A 110 -20.47 12.53 -4.19
C THR A 110 -21.65 12.36 -3.25
N ASP A 111 -22.76 11.82 -3.75
CA ASP A 111 -23.94 11.44 -2.98
C ASP A 111 -23.75 10.11 -2.22
N LEU A 112 -22.77 9.28 -2.61
CA LEU A 112 -22.46 8.03 -1.92
C LEU A 112 -21.50 8.25 -0.74
N PRO A 113 -21.66 7.51 0.38
CA PRO A 113 -20.73 7.56 1.50
C PRO A 113 -19.28 7.24 1.09
N VAL A 114 -18.33 7.91 1.74
CA VAL A 114 -16.90 7.57 1.63
C VAL A 114 -16.71 6.09 1.95
N GLY A 115 -15.95 5.40 1.11
CA GLY A 115 -15.67 3.98 1.22
C GLY A 115 -16.65 3.06 0.50
N LYS A 116 -17.79 3.56 -0.01
CA LYS A 116 -18.73 2.78 -0.85
C LYS A 116 -18.40 2.99 -2.34
N PRO A 117 -17.83 2.00 -3.05
CA PRO A 117 -17.63 2.08 -4.49
C PRO A 117 -18.97 2.21 -5.22
N GLN A 118 -19.00 2.98 -6.29
CA GLN A 118 -20.25 3.18 -7.03
C GLN A 118 -20.70 1.92 -7.75
N ALA A 119 -19.78 1.11 -8.29
CA ALA A 119 -20.12 -0.17 -8.89
C ALA A 119 -20.81 -1.10 -7.88
N GLN A 120 -20.39 -1.09 -6.62
CA GLN A 120 -21.07 -1.81 -5.56
C GLN A 120 -22.49 -1.27 -5.33
N ALA A 121 -22.67 0.05 -5.21
CA ALA A 121 -23.98 0.67 -5.03
C ALA A 121 -24.92 0.43 -6.23
N ALA A 122 -24.39 0.42 -7.45
CA ALA A 122 -25.15 0.12 -8.66
C ALA A 122 -25.61 -1.34 -8.67
N PHE A 123 -24.72 -2.27 -8.30
CA PHE A 123 -25.01 -3.69 -8.30
C PHE A 123 -26.01 -4.10 -7.20
N GLU A 124 -25.84 -3.58 -5.99
CA GLU A 124 -26.63 -3.96 -4.81
C GLU A 124 -27.94 -3.16 -4.71
N ASP A 125 -27.86 -1.85 -4.97
CA ASP A 125 -28.91 -0.89 -4.59
C ASP A 125 -29.54 -0.21 -5.82
N GLY A 126 -29.08 -0.53 -7.03
CA GLY A 126 -29.58 0.08 -8.27
C GLY A 126 -29.17 1.54 -8.46
N HIS A 127 -28.15 2.02 -7.73
CA HIS A 127 -27.61 3.38 -7.88
C HIS A 127 -27.31 3.69 -9.36
N ASN A 128 -27.63 4.91 -9.81
CA ASN A 128 -27.53 5.32 -11.21
C ASN A 128 -28.27 4.35 -12.17
N GLY A 129 -29.43 3.82 -11.75
CA GLY A 129 -30.20 2.83 -12.51
C GLY A 129 -29.47 1.50 -12.72
N GLY A 130 -28.55 1.14 -11.81
CA GLY A 130 -27.71 -0.05 -11.90
C GLY A 130 -26.61 0.05 -12.96
N LYS A 131 -26.19 1.26 -13.32
CA LYS A 131 -25.22 1.53 -14.40
C LYS A 131 -23.96 2.23 -13.90
N ASP A 132 -22.85 2.01 -14.60
CA ASP A 132 -21.60 2.75 -14.39
C ASP A 132 -21.66 4.15 -15.02
N GLN A 133 -20.56 4.91 -14.91
CA GLN A 133 -20.43 6.25 -15.48
C GLN A 133 -20.60 6.33 -17.01
N PHE A 134 -20.50 5.19 -17.71
CA PHE A 134 -20.64 5.09 -19.16
C PHE A 134 -22.04 4.58 -19.58
N GLY A 135 -22.94 4.35 -18.62
CA GLY A 135 -24.28 3.85 -18.87
C GLY A 135 -24.36 2.34 -19.10
N ARG A 136 -23.26 1.59 -18.90
CA ARG A 136 -23.26 0.12 -18.99
C ARG A 136 -23.87 -0.46 -17.72
N LYS A 137 -24.67 -1.52 -17.85
CA LYS A 137 -25.21 -2.23 -16.68
C LYS A 137 -24.05 -2.86 -15.89
N VAL A 138 -23.97 -2.56 -14.60
CA VAL A 138 -22.95 -3.12 -13.71
C VAL A 138 -23.27 -4.59 -13.46
N GLY A 139 -22.33 -5.47 -13.82
CA GLY A 139 -22.48 -6.92 -13.68
C GLY A 139 -21.89 -7.50 -12.39
N SER A 140 -21.13 -6.72 -11.64
CA SER A 140 -20.52 -7.12 -10.37
C SER A 140 -20.21 -5.90 -9.49
N PRO A 141 -20.10 -6.04 -8.16
CA PRO A 141 -19.77 -4.94 -7.26
C PRO A 141 -18.26 -4.62 -7.23
N ALA A 142 -17.51 -5.02 -8.27
CA ALA A 142 -16.05 -4.90 -8.30
C ALA A 142 -15.60 -3.44 -8.14
N ALA A 143 -14.58 -3.22 -7.31
CA ALA A 143 -14.03 -1.90 -7.02
C ALA A 143 -12.50 -1.86 -7.02
N ILE A 144 -11.87 -2.98 -7.38
CA ILE A 144 -10.45 -3.15 -7.61
C ILE A 144 -10.28 -4.36 -8.54
N ASP A 145 -9.45 -4.22 -9.56
CA ASP A 145 -9.00 -5.35 -10.37
C ASP A 145 -7.57 -5.71 -10.01
N LEU A 146 -7.29 -7.01 -9.93
CA LEU A 146 -6.01 -7.56 -9.51
C LEU A 146 -5.32 -8.21 -10.71
N ALA A 147 -4.08 -7.81 -10.98
CA ALA A 147 -3.25 -8.50 -11.97
C ALA A 147 -3.03 -9.97 -11.60
N ASP A 148 -2.64 -10.77 -12.58
CA ASP A 148 -2.56 -12.23 -12.46
C ASP A 148 -1.65 -12.71 -11.32
N GLY A 149 -0.50 -12.06 -11.13
CA GLY A 149 0.42 -12.34 -10.03
C GLY A 149 -0.18 -11.93 -8.69
N THR A 150 -0.75 -10.72 -8.60
CA THR A 150 -1.44 -10.25 -7.38
C THR A 150 -2.55 -11.21 -6.94
N PHE A 151 -3.35 -11.68 -7.91
CA PHE A 151 -4.49 -12.55 -7.68
C PHE A 151 -4.07 -13.98 -7.29
N TRP A 152 -3.23 -14.63 -8.10
CA TRP A 152 -2.88 -16.05 -7.92
C TRP A 152 -1.66 -16.30 -7.03
N ASP A 153 -0.66 -15.42 -7.03
CA ASP A 153 0.56 -15.57 -6.23
C ASP A 153 0.49 -14.86 -4.89
N GLY A 154 0.15 -13.58 -4.95
CA GLY A 154 -0.08 -12.71 -3.81
C GLY A 154 -1.04 -13.28 -2.81
N LEU A 155 -2.29 -13.26 -3.24
CA LEU A 155 -3.43 -13.49 -2.39
C LEU A 155 -3.92 -14.94 -2.44
N LYS A 156 -3.43 -15.74 -3.39
CA LYS A 156 -3.86 -17.14 -3.60
C LYS A 156 -5.39 -17.24 -3.72
N LEU A 157 -5.99 -16.31 -4.47
CA LEU A 157 -7.42 -16.35 -4.78
C LEU A 157 -7.69 -17.36 -5.88
N THR A 158 -8.83 -18.05 -5.79
CA THR A 158 -9.34 -18.98 -6.80
C THR A 158 -10.54 -18.43 -7.56
N GLY A 159 -11.08 -17.30 -7.12
CA GLY A 159 -12.21 -16.59 -7.70
C GLY A 159 -12.31 -15.18 -7.12
N SER A 160 -13.17 -14.36 -7.71
CA SER A 160 -13.47 -13.02 -7.19
C SER A 160 -13.94 -13.11 -5.74
N SER A 161 -13.50 -12.16 -4.91
CA SER A 161 -13.74 -12.22 -3.48
C SER A 161 -13.78 -10.83 -2.87
N TRP A 162 -14.45 -10.73 -1.73
CA TRP A 162 -14.24 -9.60 -0.83
C TRP A 162 -12.81 -9.64 -0.27
N VAL A 163 -12.15 -8.49 -0.29
CA VAL A 163 -10.83 -8.25 0.27
C VAL A 163 -10.85 -6.97 1.10
N THR A 164 -9.85 -6.78 1.94
CA THR A 164 -9.60 -5.48 2.58
C THR A 164 -8.48 -4.77 1.84
N VAL A 165 -8.73 -3.54 1.40
CA VAL A 165 -7.77 -2.70 0.68
C VAL A 165 -7.43 -1.49 1.54
N GLN A 166 -6.14 -1.26 1.75
CA GLN A 166 -5.61 -0.08 2.44
C GLN A 166 -4.87 0.80 1.43
N PHE A 167 -5.21 2.09 1.40
CA PHE A 167 -4.73 3.08 0.42
C PHE A 167 -3.55 3.83 1.02
N LEU A 168 -2.33 3.36 0.80
CA LEU A 168 -1.18 3.71 1.67
C LEU A 168 -0.82 5.20 1.64
N TRP A 169 -1.07 5.89 0.53
CA TRP A 169 -0.83 7.33 0.37
C TRP A 169 -1.79 8.21 1.19
N THR A 170 -2.86 7.63 1.76
CA THR A 170 -3.79 8.36 2.64
C THR A 170 -3.34 8.38 4.09
N GLY A 171 -2.23 7.68 4.41
CA GLY A 171 -1.58 7.71 5.72
C GLY A 171 -0.23 8.43 5.67
N SER A 172 0.42 8.55 6.83
CA SER A 172 1.71 9.23 6.97
C SER A 172 2.81 8.34 7.57
N ALA A 173 2.64 7.02 7.53
CA ALA A 173 3.65 6.09 7.99
C ALA A 173 4.96 6.26 7.19
N PRO A 174 6.14 6.11 7.83
CA PRO A 174 7.39 6.04 7.09
C PRO A 174 7.33 4.88 6.09
N THR A 175 7.81 5.11 4.88
CA THR A 175 7.78 4.12 3.79
C THR A 175 9.15 3.87 3.22
N GLY A 176 9.34 2.68 2.65
CA GLY A 176 10.42 2.38 1.73
C GLY A 176 9.88 1.76 0.45
N THR A 177 10.71 1.68 -0.58
CA THR A 177 10.31 1.20 -1.91
C THR A 177 10.91 -0.17 -2.21
N VAL A 178 10.07 -1.12 -2.58
CA VAL A 178 10.52 -2.46 -3.00
C VAL A 178 11.02 -2.42 -4.44
N ARG A 179 12.26 -2.84 -4.72
CA ARG A 179 12.83 -2.78 -6.08
C ARG A 179 12.42 -3.94 -6.99
N ALA A 180 12.20 -5.10 -6.40
CA ALA A 180 11.85 -6.33 -7.10
C ALA A 180 10.82 -7.11 -6.29
N LEU A 181 9.96 -7.87 -6.98
CA LEU A 181 8.96 -8.71 -6.33
C LEU A 181 9.59 -9.52 -5.19
N SER A 182 9.08 -9.33 -3.98
CA SER A 182 9.69 -9.87 -2.77
C SER A 182 8.66 -10.60 -1.91
N VAL A 183 9.06 -11.74 -1.34
CA VAL A 183 8.20 -12.57 -0.49
C VAL A 183 8.03 -11.92 0.88
N VAL A 184 6.79 -11.68 1.29
CA VAL A 184 6.47 -11.22 2.65
C VAL A 184 6.25 -12.44 3.55
N ARG A 185 6.92 -12.44 4.71
CA ARG A 185 6.98 -13.59 5.62
C ARG A 185 6.30 -13.31 6.95
N ASN A 186 5.91 -14.37 7.67
CA ASN A 186 5.30 -14.24 9.00
C ASN A 186 6.30 -14.18 10.16
N GLY A 187 7.58 -13.99 9.87
CA GLY A 187 8.65 -13.76 10.84
C GLY A 187 9.92 -13.25 10.15
N PRO A 188 10.88 -12.69 10.92
CA PRO A 188 12.11 -12.09 10.40
C PRO A 188 13.17 -13.16 10.07
N ARG A 189 12.81 -14.13 9.23
CA ARG A 189 13.69 -15.24 8.83
C ARG A 189 13.30 -15.82 7.49
N GLY A 190 14.28 -16.34 6.74
CA GLY A 190 14.07 -16.90 5.40
C GLY A 190 13.21 -18.16 5.40
N SER A 191 13.23 -18.92 6.50
CA SER A 191 12.42 -20.14 6.69
C SER A 191 10.96 -19.87 7.13
N ALA A 192 10.62 -18.64 7.49
CA ALA A 192 9.26 -18.29 7.89
C ALA A 192 8.28 -18.41 6.71
N ALA A 193 7.03 -18.76 7.03
CA ALA A 193 6.01 -19.02 6.03
C ALA A 193 5.76 -17.77 5.17
N ALA A 194 5.69 -17.96 3.85
CA ALA A 194 5.29 -16.92 2.93
C ALA A 194 3.81 -16.60 3.15
N VAL A 195 3.50 -15.35 3.45
CA VAL A 195 2.14 -14.85 3.78
C VAL A 195 1.73 -13.69 2.88
N GLY A 196 2.40 -13.53 1.75
CA GLY A 196 2.15 -12.44 0.84
C GLY A 196 3.34 -12.12 -0.05
N PHE A 197 3.20 -11.02 -0.78
CA PHE A 197 4.26 -10.43 -1.60
C PHE A 197 4.25 -8.91 -1.44
N ALA A 198 5.36 -8.28 -1.77
CA ALA A 198 5.42 -6.87 -2.09
C ALA A 198 5.94 -6.74 -3.51
N ALA A 199 5.16 -6.13 -4.38
CA ALA A 199 5.46 -5.99 -5.79
C ALA A 199 6.65 -5.07 -6.03
N ALA A 200 7.27 -5.18 -7.21
CA ALA A 200 8.23 -4.18 -7.65
C ALA A 200 7.59 -2.79 -7.66
N TYR A 201 8.37 -1.77 -7.27
CA TYR A 201 7.96 -0.37 -7.07
C TYR A 201 7.00 -0.10 -5.92
N ALA A 202 6.43 -1.12 -5.27
CA ALA A 202 5.49 -0.92 -4.17
C ALA A 202 6.14 -0.12 -3.03
N ARG A 203 5.45 0.92 -2.57
CA ARG A 203 5.80 1.64 -1.34
C ARG A 203 5.16 0.94 -0.15
N VAL A 204 5.98 0.40 0.72
CA VAL A 204 5.54 -0.36 1.90
C VAL A 204 5.72 0.46 3.16
N PRO A 205 4.75 0.44 4.11
CA PRO A 205 4.92 1.09 5.40
C PRO A 205 5.93 0.31 6.25
N LEU A 206 6.73 1.03 7.03
CA LEU A 206 7.74 0.46 7.91
C LEU A 206 7.32 0.72 9.36
N ALA A 207 6.61 -0.22 9.99
CA ALA A 207 6.07 0.00 11.33
C ALA A 207 7.18 0.03 12.40
N CYS A 208 8.14 -0.88 12.29
CA CYS A 208 9.34 -0.95 13.13
C CYS A 208 10.38 -1.86 12.46
N SER A 209 11.62 -1.77 12.94
CA SER A 209 12.72 -2.65 12.55
C SER A 209 12.94 -3.75 13.60
N VAL A 210 13.41 -4.92 13.17
CA VAL A 210 13.72 -6.05 14.06
C VAL A 210 14.93 -6.80 13.50
N GLU A 211 15.79 -7.29 14.39
CA GLU A 211 16.89 -8.17 14.00
C GLU A 211 16.37 -9.59 13.66
N GLY A 212 16.96 -10.22 12.65
CA GLY A 212 16.54 -11.53 12.16
C GLY A 212 17.65 -12.27 11.40
N GLU A 213 17.29 -13.33 10.67
CA GLU A 213 18.26 -14.04 9.83
C GLU A 213 18.80 -13.13 8.72
N SER A 214 20.04 -13.36 8.30
CA SER A 214 20.62 -12.68 7.15
C SER A 214 19.77 -12.92 5.90
N ALA A 215 19.40 -11.84 5.21
CA ALA A 215 18.65 -11.86 3.96
C ALA A 215 19.42 -11.07 2.90
N THR A 216 19.45 -11.60 1.68
CA THR A 216 20.03 -10.95 0.51
C THR A 216 18.92 -10.55 -0.46
N GLY A 217 18.98 -9.31 -0.94
CA GLY A 217 18.00 -8.73 -1.85
C GLY A 217 18.60 -7.64 -2.72
N SER A 218 17.74 -6.82 -3.32
CA SER A 218 18.12 -5.75 -4.26
C SER A 218 19.03 -4.67 -3.65
N GLU A 219 18.98 -4.49 -2.33
CA GLU A 219 19.76 -3.49 -1.59
C GLU A 219 20.97 -4.11 -0.86
N GLY A 220 21.37 -5.34 -1.23
CA GLY A 220 22.53 -6.02 -0.66
C GLY A 220 22.14 -7.11 0.33
N THR A 221 22.87 -7.22 1.44
CA THR A 221 22.64 -8.24 2.48
C THR A 221 22.48 -7.56 3.84
N SER A 222 21.50 -7.99 4.63
CA SER A 222 21.19 -7.41 5.94
C SER A 222 20.56 -8.44 6.89
N THR A 223 20.82 -8.31 8.18
CA THR A 223 20.10 -9.01 9.25
C THR A 223 18.90 -8.20 9.76
N THR A 224 18.70 -6.98 9.28
CA THR A 224 17.54 -6.16 9.62
C THR A 224 16.33 -6.58 8.81
N TRP A 225 15.19 -6.72 9.49
CA TRP A 225 13.88 -6.92 8.89
C TRP A 225 12.95 -5.80 9.30
N TYR A 226 12.04 -5.42 8.41
CA TYR A 226 10.97 -4.47 8.72
C TYR A 226 9.67 -5.22 8.94
N ARG A 227 8.94 -4.86 10.01
CA ARG A 227 7.54 -5.24 10.17
C ARG A 227 6.71 -4.28 9.33
N LEU A 228 6.09 -4.78 8.27
CA LEU A 228 5.21 -3.98 7.40
C LEU A 228 3.81 -3.81 8.02
N SER A 229 3.35 -4.88 8.68
CA SER A 229 2.12 -4.92 9.50
C SER A 229 2.17 -6.13 10.42
N THR A 230 1.16 -6.33 11.28
CA THR A 230 1.12 -7.47 12.19
C THR A 230 1.30 -8.80 11.46
N GLY A 231 2.37 -9.53 11.83
CA GLY A 231 2.69 -10.84 11.24
C GLY A 231 3.15 -10.78 9.78
N LYS A 232 3.67 -9.64 9.31
CA LYS A 232 4.13 -9.43 7.94
C LYS A 232 5.48 -8.71 7.96
N TYR A 233 6.53 -9.42 7.56
CA TYR A 233 7.91 -8.99 7.62
C TYR A 233 8.56 -9.09 6.24
N LEU A 234 9.46 -8.14 5.96
CA LEU A 234 10.30 -8.13 4.77
C LEU A 234 11.72 -7.70 5.15
N GLY A 235 12.73 -8.41 4.66
CA GLY A 235 14.13 -8.08 4.92
C GLY A 235 14.47 -6.69 4.39
N ALA A 236 15.25 -5.91 5.14
CA ALA A 236 15.68 -4.57 4.75
C ALA A 236 16.47 -4.59 3.42
N ALA A 237 17.14 -5.70 3.13
CA ALA A 237 17.82 -5.98 1.88
C ALA A 237 16.91 -5.89 0.62
N HIS A 238 15.59 -5.83 0.75
CA HIS A 238 14.64 -5.70 -0.37
C HIS A 238 14.01 -4.30 -0.48
N ILE A 239 14.34 -3.37 0.42
CA ILE A 239 13.65 -2.09 0.58
C ILE A 239 14.62 -0.93 0.43
N ALA A 240 14.50 -0.20 -0.68
CA ALA A 240 15.27 1.00 -0.95
C ALA A 240 14.70 2.22 -0.22
N GLY A 241 15.58 3.13 0.18
CA GLY A 241 15.20 4.44 0.72
C GLY A 241 14.41 4.37 2.04
N ALA A 242 14.56 3.29 2.80
CA ALA A 242 13.94 3.16 4.11
C ALA A 242 14.55 4.19 5.08
N PRO A 243 13.75 5.04 5.73
CA PRO A 243 14.23 5.91 6.81
C PRO A 243 14.56 5.08 8.07
N ALA A 244 15.20 5.74 9.04
CA ALA A 244 15.29 5.19 10.38
C ALA A 244 13.88 5.05 10.99
N VAL A 245 13.62 3.91 11.61
CA VAL A 245 12.37 3.60 12.34
C VAL A 245 12.72 2.90 13.64
N ASP A 246 11.85 3.03 14.64
CA ASP A 246 12.06 2.43 15.95
C ASP A 246 12.14 0.89 15.87
N ALA A 247 12.77 0.29 16.87
CA ALA A 247 12.80 -1.17 17.02
C ALA A 247 11.42 -1.70 17.45
N CYS A 248 11.09 -2.91 17.00
CA CYS A 248 10.07 -3.75 17.61
C CYS A 248 10.65 -4.37 18.90
#